data_AF-A0A7C5YBW8-F1
#
_entry.id   AF-A0A7C5YBW8-F1
#
_cell.length_a   1.000
_cell.length_b   1.000
_cell.length_c   1.000
_cell.angle_alpha   90.00
_cell.angle_beta   90.00
_cell.angle_gamma   90.00
#
_symmetry.space_group_name_H-M   'P 1'
#
loop_
_entity.id
_entity.type
_entity.pdbx_description
1 polymer ?
#
loop_
_entity_poly.entity_id
_entity_poly.type
_entity_poly.pdbx_seq_one_letter_code
_entity_poly.pdbx_strand_id
1 'polypeptide(L)'
;MSISLRDLKLNELFYITGVEESYLNIRKAVTRVFKELKDKGEFSFAELIEHLRKLSSDTSGAPKQLKDSAAKAINYMERLQDLTILGDKSFDVRDFLKPKTVSVIDLSGLSDRESDLIAYFVLKEIFKLKMLPTEQGYKYPVFVFIEEAHRFIPPPALGDTYSGGFIKKIAAEGRKFGIFLTLVTKGLPRFIPTFSASAVAKSSCR
;
A
#
# COMPACT_ATOMS: atom_id res chain seq x y z
N MET A 1 8.48 -7.47 -7.76
CA MET A 1 7.06 -7.09 -7.74
C MET A 1 7.03 -5.57 -7.65
N SER A 2 6.52 -4.88 -8.67
CA SER A 2 6.50 -3.41 -8.71
C SER A 2 5.08 -2.88 -8.68
N ILE A 3 4.90 -1.64 -8.19
CA ILE A 3 3.64 -0.90 -8.19
C ILE A 3 3.83 0.37 -9.02
N SER A 4 2.91 0.59 -9.96
CA SER A 4 2.86 1.79 -10.77
C SER A 4 2.24 2.95 -10.01
N LEU A 5 2.77 4.15 -10.23
CA LEU A 5 2.20 5.40 -9.72
C LEU A 5 0.73 5.59 -10.13
N ARG A 6 0.33 4.97 -11.24
CA ARG A 6 -1.02 5.02 -11.80
C ARG A 6 -2.05 4.38 -10.88
N ASP A 7 -1.66 3.29 -10.21
CA ASP A 7 -2.55 2.51 -9.35
C ASP A 7 -2.55 3.02 -7.89
N LEU A 8 -1.64 3.94 -7.59
CA LEU A 8 -1.51 4.60 -6.29
C LEU A 8 -2.52 5.74 -6.15
N LYS A 9 -3.22 5.75 -5.01
CA LYS A 9 -3.94 6.93 -4.53
C LYS A 9 -2.97 7.92 -3.90
N LEU A 10 -3.35 9.19 -3.89
CA LEU A 10 -2.54 10.25 -3.31
C LEU A 10 -2.18 10.03 -1.83
N ASN A 11 -3.11 9.47 -1.04
CA ASN A 11 -2.85 9.13 0.36
C ASN A 11 -1.82 7.99 0.49
N GLU A 12 -1.91 6.98 -0.38
CA GLU A 12 -0.96 5.86 -0.44
C GLU A 12 0.44 6.38 -0.80
N LEU A 13 0.53 7.34 -1.74
CA LEU A 13 1.78 8.06 -2.07
C LEU A 13 2.35 8.81 -0.86
N PHE A 14 1.53 9.56 -0.11
CA PHE A 14 2.01 10.27 1.08
C PHE A 14 2.50 9.33 2.19
N TYR A 15 1.85 8.17 2.34
CA TYR A 15 2.27 7.17 3.30
C TYR A 15 3.66 6.60 2.98
N ILE A 16 3.87 6.16 1.75
CA ILE A 16 5.16 5.56 1.35
C ILE A 16 6.30 6.58 1.34
N THR A 17 6.01 7.82 0.95
CA THR A 17 6.98 8.93 0.99
C THR A 17 7.27 9.44 2.42
N GLY A 18 6.47 9.03 3.42
CA GLY A 18 6.61 9.49 4.80
C GLY A 18 6.21 10.95 5.01
N VAL A 19 5.43 11.53 4.09
CA VAL A 19 4.92 12.90 4.22
C VAL A 19 3.72 12.90 5.18
N GLU A 20 3.94 13.42 6.39
CA GLU A 20 2.92 13.49 7.44
C GLU A 20 1.70 14.34 7.07
N GLU A 21 0.57 14.09 7.75
CA GLU A 21 -0.67 14.86 7.55
C GLU A 21 -0.54 16.33 7.94
N SER A 22 0.31 16.60 8.92
CA SER A 22 0.67 17.94 9.39
C SER A 22 1.39 18.77 8.32
N TYR A 23 2.03 18.14 7.33
CA TYR A 23 2.84 18.82 6.31
C TYR A 23 1.97 19.34 5.15
N LEU A 24 0.97 20.15 5.49
CA LEU A 24 -0.08 20.63 4.59
C LEU A 24 0.47 21.31 3.33
N ASN A 25 1.54 22.09 3.44
CA ASN A 25 2.09 22.82 2.30
C ASN A 25 2.79 21.89 1.30
N ILE A 26 3.53 20.90 1.80
CA ILE A 26 4.15 19.86 0.98
C ILE A 26 3.08 19.02 0.31
N ARG A 27 2.07 18.57 1.07
CA ARG A 27 0.92 17.82 0.52
C ARG A 27 0.19 18.62 -0.55
N LYS A 28 -0.06 19.92 -0.36
CA LYS A 28 -0.69 20.78 -1.37
C LYS A 28 0.12 20.84 -2.66
N ALA A 29 1.45 21.00 -2.57
CA ALA A 29 2.33 21.04 -3.74
C ALA A 29 2.27 19.71 -4.53
N VAL A 30 2.43 18.58 -3.85
CA VAL A 30 2.34 17.24 -4.47
C VAL A 30 0.95 16.99 -5.04
N THR A 31 -0.11 17.34 -4.30
CA THR A 31 -1.51 17.17 -4.75
C THR A 31 -1.77 17.90 -6.06
N ARG A 32 -1.26 19.13 -6.17
CA ARG A 32 -1.41 19.93 -7.38
C ARG A 32 -0.76 19.24 -8.58
N VAL A 33 0.53 18.90 -8.46
CA VAL A 33 1.26 18.25 -9.55
C VAL A 33 0.69 16.88 -9.89
N PHE A 34 0.34 16.09 -8.88
CA PHE A 34 -0.25 14.76 -9.08
C PHE A 34 -1.57 14.82 -9.85
N LYS A 35 -2.43 15.81 -9.58
CA LYS A 35 -3.66 16.04 -10.34
C LYS A 35 -3.36 16.46 -11.78
N GLU A 36 -2.48 17.45 -11.95
CA GLU A 36 -2.09 17.94 -13.29
C GLU A 36 -1.52 16.81 -14.17
N LEU A 37 -0.76 15.88 -13.60
CA LEU A 37 -0.24 14.72 -14.32
C LEU A 37 -1.32 13.68 -14.61
N LYS A 38 -2.20 13.40 -13.65
CA LYS A 38 -3.31 12.47 -13.84
C LYS A 38 -4.28 12.93 -14.93
N ASP A 39 -4.48 14.24 -15.07
CA ASP A 39 -5.32 14.82 -16.12
C ASP A 39 -4.66 14.73 -17.51
N LYS A 40 -3.32 14.68 -17.58
CA LYS A 40 -2.56 14.55 -18.85
C LYS A 40 -2.45 13.13 -19.38
N GLY A 41 -2.74 12.12 -18.56
CA GLY A 41 -2.70 10.71 -18.95
C GLY A 41 -1.60 9.93 -18.21
N GLU A 42 -0.96 8.97 -18.88
CA GLU A 42 0.06 8.12 -18.26
C GLU A 42 1.22 8.96 -17.74
N PHE A 43 1.54 8.82 -16.45
CA PHE A 43 2.69 9.50 -15.84
C PHE A 43 3.51 8.58 -14.94
N SER A 44 4.81 8.87 -14.86
CA SER A 44 5.78 8.13 -14.06
C SER A 44 6.19 8.91 -12.80
N PHE A 45 6.87 8.24 -11.86
CA PHE A 45 7.48 8.91 -10.72
C PHE A 45 8.53 9.94 -11.12
N ALA A 46 9.28 9.66 -12.19
CA ALA A 46 10.28 10.58 -12.71
C ALA A 46 9.62 11.89 -13.20
N GLU A 47 8.48 11.79 -13.88
CA GLU A 47 7.72 12.95 -14.34
C GLU A 47 7.11 13.75 -13.18
N LEU A 48 6.66 13.07 -12.12
CA LEU A 48 6.22 13.72 -10.88
C LEU A 48 7.33 14.59 -10.28
N ILE A 49 8.54 14.05 -10.17
CA ILE A 49 9.71 14.77 -9.66
C ILE A 49 10.08 15.92 -10.60
N GLU A 50 10.07 15.69 -11.91
CA GLU A 50 10.38 16.71 -12.91
C GLU A 50 9.40 17.89 -12.84
N HIS A 51 8.10 17.63 -12.72
CA HIS A 51 7.10 18.67 -12.58
C HIS A 51 7.20 19.41 -11.25
N LEU A 52 7.56 18.74 -10.16
CA LEU A 52 7.86 19.40 -8.89
C LEU A 52 9.10 20.30 -9.01
N ARG A 53 10.13 19.87 -9.74
CA ARG A 53 11.31 20.69 -10.05
C ARG A 53 10.93 21.93 -10.85
N LYS A 54 10.13 21.79 -11.91
CA LYS A 54 9.60 22.92 -12.70
C LYS A 54 8.81 23.90 -11.83
N LEU A 55 7.95 23.40 -10.94
CA LEU A 55 7.20 24.23 -9.99
C LEU A 55 8.11 24.96 -8.99
N SER A 56 9.21 24.33 -8.57
CA SER A 56 10.18 24.95 -7.66
C SER A 56 11.02 26.05 -8.33
N SER A 57 11.35 25.89 -9.62
CA SER A 57 12.17 26.83 -10.39
C SER A 57 11.37 27.92 -11.12
N ASP A 58 10.05 27.78 -11.19
CA ASP A 58 9.19 28.77 -11.84
C ASP A 58 9.41 30.13 -11.19
N THR A 59 9.89 31.11 -11.96
CA THR A 59 10.25 32.43 -11.44
C THR A 59 9.04 33.37 -11.43
N SER A 60 7.99 33.09 -12.22
CA SER A 60 7.04 34.12 -12.66
C SER A 60 5.56 33.87 -12.30
N GLY A 61 5.14 32.64 -11.98
CA GLY A 61 3.71 32.32 -11.79
C GLY A 61 3.26 31.91 -10.38
N ALA A 62 4.09 31.15 -9.65
CA ALA A 62 3.69 30.55 -8.37
C ALA A 62 4.03 31.43 -7.13
N PRO A 63 3.25 31.34 -6.02
CA PRO A 63 3.64 31.94 -4.74
C PRO A 63 4.96 31.35 -4.20
N LYS A 64 5.83 32.18 -3.61
CA LYS A 64 7.13 31.75 -3.04
C LYS A 64 7.01 30.52 -2.13
N GLN A 65 6.02 30.52 -1.24
CA GLN A 65 5.76 29.41 -0.31
C GLN A 65 5.46 28.08 -1.02
N LEU A 66 4.79 28.12 -2.18
CA LEU A 66 4.50 26.93 -2.97
C LEU A 66 5.77 26.37 -3.61
N LYS A 67 6.66 27.25 -4.10
CA LYS A 67 7.96 26.87 -4.66
C LYS A 67 8.86 26.19 -3.61
N ASP A 68 8.96 26.81 -2.42
CA ASP A 68 9.73 26.26 -1.30
C ASP A 68 9.17 24.89 -0.86
N SER A 69 7.85 24.73 -0.91
CA SER A 69 7.19 23.47 -0.58
C SER A 69 7.41 22.40 -1.64
N ALA A 70 7.45 22.77 -2.93
CA ALA A 70 7.81 21.88 -4.02
C ALA A 70 9.26 21.41 -3.91
N ALA A 71 10.20 22.31 -3.57
CA ALA A 71 11.60 21.97 -3.30
C ALA A 71 11.73 20.94 -2.17
N LYS A 72 10.97 21.12 -1.08
CA LYS A 72 10.94 20.14 0.01
C LYS A 72 10.30 18.82 -0.41
N ALA A 73 9.22 18.86 -1.19
CA ALA A 73 8.54 17.66 -1.69
C ALA A 73 9.47 16.78 -2.52
N ILE A 74 10.36 17.37 -3.33
CA ILE A 74 11.35 16.65 -4.14
C ILE A 74 12.20 15.74 -3.25
N ASN A 75 12.71 16.22 -2.11
CA ASN A 75 13.50 15.40 -1.19
C ASN A 75 12.74 14.16 -0.68
N TYR A 76 11.42 14.24 -0.52
CA TYR A 76 10.61 13.08 -0.13
C TYR A 76 10.35 12.14 -1.30
N MET A 77 10.13 12.68 -2.51
CA MET A 77 9.89 11.88 -3.71
C MET A 77 11.17 11.21 -4.23
N GLU A 78 12.34 11.83 -4.08
CA GLU A 78 13.62 11.23 -4.48
C GLU A 78 13.96 10.01 -3.63
N ARG A 79 13.70 10.08 -2.31
CA ARG A 79 13.82 8.91 -1.41
C ARG A 79 12.91 7.76 -1.83
N LEU A 80 11.86 8.06 -2.58
CA LEU A 80 10.92 7.08 -3.09
C LEU A 80 11.44 6.36 -4.35
N GLN A 81 12.19 7.07 -5.20
CA GLN A 81 12.77 6.51 -6.41
C GLN A 81 13.77 5.38 -6.11
N ASP A 82 14.40 5.42 -4.94
CA ASP A 82 15.31 4.37 -4.47
C ASP A 82 14.58 3.11 -3.98
N LEU A 83 13.24 3.15 -3.81
CA LEU A 83 12.47 2.00 -3.34
C LEU A 83 12.29 0.98 -4.47
N THR A 84 12.71 -0.25 -4.18
CA THR A 84 12.66 -1.39 -5.13
C THR A 84 11.24 -1.80 -5.54
N ILE A 85 10.23 -1.30 -4.84
CA ILE A 85 8.84 -1.71 -4.97
C ILE A 85 8.05 -0.90 -6.01
N LEU A 86 8.66 0.14 -6.58
CA LEU A 86 8.03 1.00 -7.59
C LEU A 86 8.57 0.72 -8.98
N GLY A 87 7.69 0.81 -9.98
CA GLY A 87 8.07 0.63 -11.37
C GLY A 87 6.98 1.11 -12.32
N ASP A 88 7.21 1.00 -13.62
CA ASP A 88 6.26 1.53 -14.61
C ASP A 88 4.94 0.75 -14.64
N LYS A 89 5.03 -0.57 -14.39
CA LYS A 89 3.90 -1.49 -14.40
C LYS A 89 3.66 -2.07 -13.01
N SER A 90 2.40 -2.10 -12.60
CA SER A 90 1.97 -2.83 -11.41
C SER A 90 1.96 -4.33 -11.66
N PHE A 91 2.28 -5.10 -10.63
CA PHE A 91 2.04 -6.54 -10.65
C PHE A 91 0.55 -6.83 -10.87
N ASP A 92 0.23 -7.87 -11.65
CA ASP A 92 -1.12 -8.41 -11.67
C ASP A 92 -1.20 -9.51 -10.61
N VAL A 93 -2.14 -9.37 -9.66
CA VAL A 93 -2.39 -10.40 -8.66
C VAL A 93 -2.72 -11.76 -9.28
N ARG A 94 -3.28 -11.78 -10.50
CA ARG A 94 -3.56 -13.01 -11.26
C ARG A 94 -2.30 -13.79 -11.65
N ASP A 95 -1.14 -13.15 -11.70
CA ASP A 95 0.12 -13.81 -12.04
C ASP A 95 0.50 -14.87 -10.99
N PHE A 96 0.14 -14.63 -9.74
CA PHE A 96 0.38 -15.53 -8.62
C PHE A 96 -0.90 -16.14 -8.02
N LEU A 97 -2.09 -15.59 -8.28
CA LEU A 97 -3.34 -16.16 -7.79
C LEU A 97 -3.87 -17.25 -8.75
N LYS A 98 -3.35 -18.48 -8.57
CA LYS A 98 -3.76 -19.66 -9.37
C LYS A 98 -4.43 -20.73 -8.49
N PRO A 99 -5.36 -21.53 -9.06
CA PRO A 99 -6.00 -22.60 -8.31
C PRO A 99 -4.98 -23.69 -7.97
N LYS A 100 -5.07 -24.23 -6.75
CA LYS A 100 -4.23 -25.34 -6.25
C LYS A 100 -2.72 -25.02 -6.22
N THR A 101 -2.35 -23.75 -6.12
CA THR A 101 -0.95 -23.32 -5.95
C THR A 101 -0.75 -22.57 -4.65
N VAL A 102 0.47 -22.59 -4.15
CA VAL A 102 0.91 -21.71 -3.06
C VAL A 102 1.85 -20.67 -3.65
N SER A 103 1.56 -19.40 -3.41
CA SER A 103 2.41 -18.30 -3.81
C SER A 103 2.98 -17.61 -2.59
N VAL A 104 4.31 -17.51 -2.58
CA VAL A 104 5.07 -16.89 -1.49
C VAL A 104 5.53 -15.52 -1.98
N ILE A 105 5.15 -14.48 -1.26
CA ILE A 105 5.64 -13.12 -1.49
C ILE A 105 6.72 -12.86 -0.46
N ASP A 106 7.96 -12.82 -0.93
CA ASP A 106 9.10 -12.48 -0.07
C ASP A 106 9.19 -10.96 0.10
N LEU A 107 9.08 -10.51 1.35
CA LEU A 107 9.21 -9.11 1.76
C LEU A 107 10.53 -8.86 2.51
N SER A 108 11.46 -9.81 2.49
CA SER A 108 12.77 -9.64 3.09
C SER A 108 13.55 -8.50 2.42
N GLY A 109 14.33 -7.77 3.21
CA GLY A 109 15.09 -6.61 2.74
C GLY A 109 14.28 -5.33 2.53
N LEU A 110 12.96 -5.36 2.70
CA LEU A 110 12.11 -4.18 2.63
C LEU A 110 11.92 -3.52 4.00
N SER A 111 11.76 -2.20 4.02
CA SER A 111 11.34 -1.46 5.22
C SER A 111 9.91 -1.83 5.63
N ASP A 112 9.53 -1.50 6.87
CA ASP A 112 8.17 -1.77 7.37
C ASP A 112 7.10 -1.05 6.55
N ARG A 113 7.36 0.18 6.09
CA ARG A 113 6.42 0.94 5.26
C ARG A 113 6.25 0.34 3.86
N GLU A 114 7.33 -0.13 3.25
CA GLU A 114 7.28 -0.81 1.95
C GLU A 114 6.54 -2.14 2.05
N SER A 115 6.87 -2.94 3.07
CA SER A 115 6.21 -4.21 3.35
C SER A 115 4.72 -4.00 3.58
N ASP A 116 4.35 -3.01 4.40
CA ASP A 116 2.95 -2.66 4.67
C ASP A 116 2.21 -2.27 3.40
N LEU A 117 2.83 -1.47 2.53
CA LEU A 117 2.19 -1.04 1.29
C LEU A 117 2.02 -2.20 0.30
N ILE A 118 3.01 -3.08 0.14
CA ILE A 118 2.87 -4.27 -0.72
C ILE A 118 1.74 -5.15 -0.18
N ALA A 119 1.74 -5.44 1.12
CA ALA A 119 0.67 -6.22 1.74
C ALA A 119 -0.70 -5.57 1.48
N TYR A 120 -0.81 -4.25 1.67
CA TYR A 120 -2.02 -3.50 1.35
C TYR A 120 -2.46 -3.67 -0.11
N PHE A 121 -1.57 -3.48 -1.08
CA PHE A 121 -1.91 -3.62 -2.51
C PHE A 121 -2.34 -5.03 -2.88
N VAL A 122 -1.61 -6.03 -2.40
CA VAL A 122 -1.93 -7.45 -2.65
C VAL A 122 -3.32 -7.76 -2.09
N LEU A 123 -3.59 -7.41 -0.83
CA LEU A 123 -4.88 -7.66 -0.19
C LEU A 123 -6.02 -6.91 -0.89
N LYS A 124 -5.77 -5.65 -1.28
CA LYS A 124 -6.73 -4.80 -2.00
C LYS A 124 -7.11 -5.38 -3.36
N GLU A 125 -6.12 -5.79 -4.16
CA GLU A 125 -6.40 -6.37 -5.49
C GLU A 125 -7.03 -7.76 -5.38
N ILE A 126 -6.61 -8.61 -4.43
CA ILE A 126 -7.33 -9.88 -4.14
C ILE A 126 -8.79 -9.60 -3.83
N PHE A 127 -9.08 -8.69 -2.89
CA PHE A 127 -10.44 -8.39 -2.47
C PHE A 127 -11.28 -7.83 -3.61
N LYS A 128 -10.72 -6.91 -4.40
CA LYS A 128 -11.35 -6.36 -5.60
C LYS A 128 -11.71 -7.45 -6.62
N LEU A 129 -10.78 -8.36 -6.93
CA LEU A 129 -11.05 -9.47 -7.85
C LEU A 129 -12.14 -10.41 -7.33
N LYS A 130 -12.23 -10.60 -6.00
CA LYS A 130 -13.24 -11.45 -5.37
C LYS A 130 -14.62 -10.80 -5.27
N MET A 131 -14.70 -9.47 -5.35
CA MET A 131 -15.98 -8.74 -5.44
C MET A 131 -16.57 -8.72 -6.86
N LEU A 132 -15.74 -8.90 -7.89
CA LEU A 132 -16.22 -8.92 -9.27
C LEU A 132 -17.07 -10.18 -9.56
N PRO A 133 -18.01 -10.11 -10.52
CA PRO A 133 -18.74 -11.27 -11.00
C PRO A 133 -17.77 -12.37 -11.47
N THR A 134 -18.19 -13.64 -11.34
CA THR A 134 -17.34 -14.83 -11.59
C THR A 134 -16.63 -14.81 -12.94
N GLU A 135 -17.26 -14.28 -13.99
CA GLU A 135 -16.71 -14.19 -15.35
C GLU A 135 -15.53 -13.21 -15.48
N GLN A 136 -15.44 -12.21 -14.61
CA GLN A 136 -14.41 -11.14 -14.65
C GLN A 136 -13.47 -11.18 -13.44
N GLY A 137 -13.94 -11.78 -12.35
CA GLY A 137 -13.25 -11.90 -11.07
C GLY A 137 -12.45 -13.18 -10.91
N TYR A 138 -12.18 -13.54 -9.64
CA TYR A 138 -11.51 -14.79 -9.29
C TYR A 138 -12.47 -15.75 -8.59
N LYS A 139 -12.79 -16.88 -9.23
CA LYS A 139 -13.84 -17.78 -8.75
C LYS A 139 -13.46 -18.64 -7.55
N TYR A 140 -12.20 -19.03 -7.43
CA TYR A 140 -11.75 -19.97 -6.41
C TYR A 140 -11.57 -19.29 -5.04
N PRO A 141 -11.75 -20.02 -3.91
CA PRO A 141 -11.43 -19.47 -2.59
C PRO A 141 -9.95 -19.12 -2.49
N VAL A 142 -9.64 -18.08 -1.72
CA VAL A 142 -8.28 -17.60 -1.49
C VAL A 142 -7.94 -17.71 -0.02
N PHE A 143 -6.84 -18.36 0.29
CA PHE A 143 -6.30 -18.44 1.64
C PHE A 143 -5.09 -17.53 1.71
N VAL A 144 -5.15 -16.53 2.59
CA VAL A 144 -4.09 -15.55 2.81
C VAL A 144 -3.45 -15.83 4.16
N PHE A 145 -2.14 -16.05 4.15
CA PHE A 145 -1.33 -16.22 5.36
C PHE A 145 -0.44 -14.99 5.51
N ILE A 146 -0.55 -14.30 6.64
CA ILE A 146 0.30 -13.16 6.98
C ILE A 146 1.22 -13.57 8.12
N GLU A 147 2.48 -13.80 7.78
CA GLU A 147 3.57 -13.98 8.75
C GLU A 147 3.89 -12.65 9.44
N GLU A 148 4.36 -12.73 10.69
CA GLU A 148 4.67 -11.57 11.54
C GLU A 148 3.55 -10.50 11.57
N ALA A 149 2.29 -10.95 11.71
CA ALA A 149 1.12 -10.08 11.61
C ALA A 149 1.13 -8.84 12.52
N HIS A 150 1.89 -8.86 13.62
CA HIS A 150 2.08 -7.69 14.49
C HIS A 150 2.80 -6.51 13.80
N ARG A 151 3.58 -6.73 12.74
CA ARG A 151 4.19 -5.67 11.91
C ARG A 151 3.12 -4.92 11.10
N PHE A 152 2.08 -5.63 10.68
CA PHE A 152 0.98 -5.09 9.87
C PHE A 152 -0.22 -4.65 10.70
N ILE A 153 -0.34 -5.11 11.94
CA ILE A 153 -1.41 -4.72 12.87
C ILE A 153 -0.77 -4.39 14.23
N PRO A 154 0.00 -3.29 14.31
CA PRO A 154 0.64 -2.89 15.54
C PRO A 154 -0.41 -2.46 16.59
N PRO A 155 -0.03 -2.40 17.88
CA PRO A 155 -0.87 -1.82 18.91
C PRO A 155 -1.26 -0.37 18.57
N PRO A 156 -2.44 0.12 18.96
CA PRO A 156 -2.90 1.48 18.65
C PRO A 156 -1.92 2.59 19.07
N ALA A 157 -1.14 2.36 20.12
CA ALA A 157 -0.12 3.30 20.60
C ALA A 157 1.04 3.54 19.61
N LEU A 158 1.26 2.63 18.66
CA LEU A 158 2.29 2.75 17.63
C LEU A 158 1.74 3.30 16.29
N GLY A 159 0.46 3.66 16.26
CA GLY A 159 -0.23 4.15 15.06
C GLY A 159 -0.86 3.04 14.22
N ASP A 160 -1.57 3.45 13.18
CA ASP A 160 -2.19 2.55 12.20
C ASP A 160 -1.29 2.35 10.97
N THR A 161 -1.46 1.19 10.34
CA THR A 161 -0.85 0.81 9.07
C THR A 161 -1.90 0.82 7.96
N TYR A 162 -1.47 0.92 6.69
CA TYR A 162 -2.38 0.84 5.55
C TYR A 162 -2.96 -0.57 5.41
N SER A 163 -2.11 -1.61 5.51
CA SER A 163 -2.60 -2.97 5.41
C SER A 163 -3.51 -3.34 6.59
N GLY A 164 -3.25 -2.83 7.80
CA GLY A 164 -4.01 -3.16 9.00
C GLY A 164 -5.51 -2.86 8.88
N GLY A 165 -5.87 -1.72 8.29
CA GLY A 165 -7.27 -1.40 7.99
C GLY A 165 -7.91 -2.40 7.02
N PHE A 166 -7.17 -2.83 6.00
CA PHE A 166 -7.65 -3.78 5.01
C PHE A 166 -7.70 -5.22 5.54
N ILE A 167 -6.76 -5.60 6.40
CA ILE A 167 -6.76 -6.87 7.11
C ILE A 167 -7.99 -6.98 8.01
N LYS A 168 -8.30 -5.93 8.79
CA LYS A 168 -9.54 -5.85 9.59
C LYS A 168 -10.78 -6.02 8.71
N LYS A 169 -10.81 -5.37 7.54
CA LYS A 169 -11.91 -5.50 6.57
C LYS A 169 -12.05 -6.94 6.05
N ILE A 170 -10.96 -7.58 5.64
CA ILE A 170 -10.98 -8.98 5.18
C ILE A 170 -11.44 -9.91 6.30
N ALA A 171 -11.00 -9.70 7.54
CA ALA A 171 -11.44 -10.53 8.65
C ALA A 171 -12.94 -10.38 8.93
N ALA A 172 -13.53 -9.20 8.73
CA ALA A 172 -14.96 -8.95 8.91
C ALA A 172 -15.83 -9.45 7.74
N GLU A 173 -15.36 -9.28 6.50
CA GLU A 173 -16.18 -9.49 5.29
C GLU A 173 -15.70 -10.63 4.39
N GLY A 174 -14.45 -11.07 4.53
CA GLY A 174 -13.76 -11.96 3.59
C GLY A 174 -14.50 -13.28 3.35
N ARG A 175 -15.16 -13.83 4.37
CA ARG A 175 -16.01 -15.04 4.25
C ARG A 175 -17.08 -14.89 3.17
N LYS A 176 -17.69 -13.71 3.02
CA LYS A 176 -18.74 -13.45 2.01
C LYS A 176 -18.20 -13.58 0.60
N PHE A 177 -16.91 -13.30 0.42
CA PHE A 177 -16.24 -13.31 -0.86
C PHE A 177 -15.31 -14.52 -1.04
N GLY A 178 -15.31 -15.49 -0.11
CA GLY A 178 -14.42 -16.66 -0.19
C GLY A 178 -12.94 -16.33 0.02
N ILE A 179 -12.64 -15.33 0.85
CA ILE A 179 -11.29 -14.99 1.30
C ILE A 179 -11.16 -15.43 2.77
N PHE A 180 -10.17 -16.27 3.04
CA PHE A 180 -9.86 -16.78 4.36
C PHE A 180 -8.50 -16.25 4.79
N LEU A 181 -8.45 -15.63 5.96
CA LEU A 181 -7.26 -14.96 6.47
C LEU A 181 -6.73 -15.70 7.69
N THR A 182 -5.44 -16.02 7.66
CA THR A 182 -4.67 -16.61 8.76
C THR A 182 -3.56 -15.64 9.14
N LEU A 183 -3.53 -15.24 10.41
CA LEU A 183 -2.50 -14.36 10.96
C LEU A 183 -1.55 -15.19 11.82
N VAL A 184 -0.26 -15.15 11.49
CA VAL A 184 0.81 -15.81 12.24
C VAL A 184 1.66 -14.73 12.90
N THR A 185 1.89 -14.83 14.20
CA THR A 185 2.66 -13.83 14.94
C THR A 185 3.49 -14.47 16.05
N LYS A 186 4.72 -14.00 16.25
CA LYS A 186 5.59 -14.38 17.35
C LYS A 186 5.25 -13.51 18.56
N GLY A 187 4.59 -14.10 19.56
CA GLY A 187 4.13 -13.41 20.77
C GLY A 187 2.72 -12.84 20.61
N LEU A 188 1.90 -13.04 21.63
CA LEU A 188 0.50 -12.58 21.67
C LEU A 188 0.48 -11.04 21.72
N PRO A 189 0.02 -10.33 20.66
CA PRO A 189 -0.36 -8.95 20.84
C PRO A 189 -1.64 -9.01 21.68
N ARG A 190 -1.64 -8.38 22.86
CA ARG A 190 -2.82 -8.25 23.75
C ARG A 190 -4.06 -7.61 23.08
N PHE A 191 -3.99 -7.32 21.79
CA PHE A 191 -4.93 -6.49 21.06
C PHE A 191 -5.27 -7.01 19.66
N ILE A 192 -4.94 -8.25 19.27
CA ILE A 192 -5.68 -8.83 18.13
C ILE A 192 -7.11 -8.99 18.67
N PRO A 193 -8.09 -8.15 18.26
CA PRO A 193 -9.47 -8.39 18.65
C PRO A 193 -9.74 -9.81 18.23
N THR A 194 -10.44 -10.59 19.04
CA THR A 194 -10.83 -11.94 18.67
C THR A 194 -11.69 -11.83 17.41
N PHE A 195 -11.04 -11.77 16.24
CA PHE A 195 -11.66 -12.01 14.97
C PHE A 195 -12.26 -13.38 15.16
N SER A 196 -13.53 -13.53 14.81
CA SER A 196 -14.19 -14.83 14.72
C SER A 196 -13.46 -15.63 13.62
N ALA A 197 -12.27 -16.11 13.96
CA ALA A 197 -11.41 -16.89 13.12
C ALA A 197 -11.84 -18.33 13.32
N SER A 198 -12.46 -18.87 12.28
CA SER A 198 -12.48 -20.29 12.03
C SER A 198 -11.03 -20.78 12.12
N ALA A 199 -10.73 -21.58 13.15
CA ALA A 199 -9.44 -22.22 13.44
C ALA A 199 -8.28 -21.29 13.86
N VAL A 200 -8.20 -21.01 15.17
CA VAL A 200 -6.92 -20.79 15.86
C VAL A 200 -6.30 -22.17 16.14
N ALA A 201 -5.34 -22.61 15.34
CA ALA A 201 -4.52 -23.77 15.68
C ALA A 201 -3.44 -23.33 16.68
N LYS A 202 -3.63 -23.66 17.97
CA LYS A 202 -2.57 -23.54 18.97
C LYS A 202 -1.58 -24.69 18.78
N SER A 203 -0.43 -24.42 18.17
CA SER A 203 0.73 -25.32 18.29
C SER A 203 1.38 -25.08 19.65
N SER A 204 0.96 -25.82 20.66
CA SER A 204 1.70 -25.93 21.93
C SER A 204 2.85 -26.89 21.69
N CYS A 205 4.06 -26.40 21.47
CA CYS A 205 5.25 -27.21 21.68
C CYS A 205 5.32 -27.56 23.18
N ARG A 206 5.33 -28.86 23.48
CA ARG A 206 5.84 -29.39 24.74
C ARG A 206 7.34 -29.57 24.61
#